data_AF-A0A9X5CHR4-F1
#
_entry.id   AF-A0A9X5CHR4-F1
#
_cell.length_a   1.000
_cell.length_b   1.000
_cell.length_c   1.000
_cell.angle_alpha   90.00
_cell.angle_beta   90.00
_cell.angle_gamma   90.00
#
_symmetry.space_group_name_H-M   'P 1'
#
loop_
_entity.id
_entity.type
_entity.pdbx_description
1 polymer ?
#
loop_
_entity_poly.entity_id
_entity_poly.type
_entity_poly.pdbx_seq_one_letter_code
_entity_poly.pdbx_strand_id
1 'polypeptide(L)'
;VTPSAGGASSAPAVAPEPEEPVDTVPVLRRGDRGPEVVELQQRLRMVWLYQGDADGRYSHRVEEAVRHYQWSRGIQEELGVYGPQTRTRLEAETGGS
;
A
#
# COMPACT_ATOMS: atom_id res chain seq x y z
N VAL A 1 30.74 -10.91 -41.48
CA VAL A 1 30.45 -12.05 -40.59
C VAL A 1 30.98 -11.73 -39.19
N THR A 2 30.05 -11.70 -38.22
CA THR A 2 30.18 -11.80 -36.74
C THR A 2 31.16 -10.92 -35.94
N PRO A 3 30.66 -10.09 -35.00
CA PRO A 3 31.30 -9.95 -33.70
C PRO A 3 30.91 -11.12 -32.79
N SER A 4 31.90 -11.69 -32.09
CA SER A 4 31.73 -12.67 -31.03
C SER A 4 32.36 -12.12 -29.76
N ALA A 5 31.56 -11.90 -28.73
CA ALA A 5 32.01 -11.86 -27.35
C ALA A 5 30.85 -12.37 -26.49
N GLY A 6 30.98 -13.64 -26.12
CA GLY A 6 29.98 -14.40 -25.39
C GLY A 6 30.06 -14.21 -23.88
N GLY A 7 28.90 -14.39 -23.26
CA GLY A 7 28.76 -15.16 -22.02
C GLY A 7 29.16 -14.47 -20.73
N ALA A 8 28.25 -13.68 -20.17
CA ALA A 8 28.22 -13.43 -18.73
C ALA A 8 27.90 -14.76 -18.01
N SER A 9 28.84 -15.25 -17.22
CA SER A 9 28.64 -16.42 -16.37
C SER A 9 28.43 -15.98 -14.92
N SER A 10 27.31 -16.49 -14.38
CA SER A 10 27.06 -16.76 -12.96
C SER A 10 26.76 -15.58 -12.05
N ALA A 11 25.49 -15.11 -12.10
CA ALA A 11 24.81 -14.72 -10.87
C ALA A 11 24.38 -16.01 -10.14
N PRO A 12 24.60 -16.15 -8.82
CA PRO A 12 24.06 -17.28 -8.10
C PRO A 12 22.54 -17.17 -8.11
N ALA A 13 21.88 -18.23 -8.58
CA ALA A 13 20.46 -18.44 -8.44
C ALA A 13 20.12 -18.58 -6.96
N VAL A 14 19.70 -17.50 -6.33
CA VAL A 14 18.81 -17.58 -5.17
C VAL A 14 17.40 -17.66 -5.76
N ALA A 15 16.94 -18.89 -6.00
CA ALA A 15 15.55 -19.14 -6.30
C ALA A 15 14.72 -18.70 -5.07
N PRO A 16 13.74 -17.81 -5.19
CA PRO A 16 12.80 -17.60 -4.09
C PRO A 16 12.00 -18.89 -3.91
N GLU A 17 12.07 -19.49 -2.73
CA GLU A 17 11.21 -20.59 -2.30
C GLU A 17 9.73 -20.19 -2.43
N PRO A 18 8.85 -21.09 -2.90
CA PRO A 18 7.43 -20.81 -3.05
C PRO A 18 6.74 -20.77 -1.67
N GLU A 19 6.25 -19.57 -1.32
CA GLU A 19 4.93 -19.28 -0.73
C GLU A 19 4.41 -20.17 0.42
N GLU A 20 4.40 -19.61 1.64
CA GLU A 20 3.15 -19.61 2.40
C GLU A 20 2.43 -18.30 2.06
N PRO A 21 1.22 -18.30 1.46
CA PRO A 21 0.41 -17.11 1.44
C PRO A 21 -0.05 -16.88 2.88
N VAL A 22 0.81 -16.25 3.68
CA VAL A 22 0.33 -15.53 4.84
C VAL A 22 -0.68 -14.54 4.28
N ASP A 23 -1.96 -14.67 4.69
CA ASP A 23 -3.04 -13.73 4.42
C ASP A 23 -2.61 -12.35 4.97
N THR A 24 -1.70 -11.73 4.26
CA THR A 24 -1.07 -10.47 4.60
C THR A 24 -1.95 -9.44 3.94
N VAL A 25 -2.74 -8.76 4.77
CA VAL A 25 -3.64 -7.71 4.30
C VAL A 25 -2.83 -6.75 3.42
N PRO A 26 -3.24 -6.54 2.16
CA PRO A 26 -2.37 -5.94 1.16
C PRO A 26 -1.97 -4.51 1.56
N VAL A 27 -0.71 -4.15 1.32
CA VAL A 27 -0.23 -2.77 1.46
C VAL A 27 -0.70 -1.97 0.27
N LEU A 28 -1.45 -0.90 0.49
CA LEU A 28 -2.02 -0.09 -0.59
C LEU A 28 -1.21 1.17 -0.86
N ARG A 29 -1.01 1.50 -2.13
CA ARG A 29 -0.27 2.67 -2.61
C ARG A 29 -0.93 3.28 -3.84
N ARG A 30 -0.50 4.48 -4.23
CA ARG A 30 -1.05 5.17 -5.39
C ARG A 30 -0.99 4.32 -6.66
N GLY A 31 -2.12 4.21 -7.33
CA GLY A 31 -2.31 3.35 -8.51
C GLY A 31 -3.11 2.09 -8.22
N ASP A 32 -3.11 1.61 -6.98
CA ASP A 32 -3.86 0.42 -6.56
C ASP A 32 -5.37 0.64 -6.65
N ARG A 33 -6.09 -0.47 -6.82
CA ARG A 33 -7.54 -0.49 -6.95
C ARG A 33 -8.11 -1.74 -6.32
N GLY A 34 -9.32 -1.63 -5.78
CA GLY A 34 -10.01 -2.77 -5.21
C GLY A 34 -10.90 -2.42 -4.02
N PRO A 35 -11.60 -3.41 -3.46
CA PRO A 35 -12.45 -3.24 -2.29
C PRO A 35 -11.69 -2.73 -1.06
N GLU A 36 -10.41 -3.08 -0.91
CA GLU A 36 -9.55 -2.62 0.19
C GLU A 36 -9.29 -1.11 0.09
N VAL A 37 -9.23 -0.57 -1.12
CA VAL A 37 -9.12 0.88 -1.34
C VAL A 37 -10.44 1.58 -1.04
N VAL A 38 -11.58 0.97 -1.41
CA VAL A 38 -12.92 1.49 -1.05
C VAL A 38 -13.04 1.60 0.46
N GLU A 39 -12.63 0.56 1.18
CA GLU A 39 -12.64 0.51 2.63
C GLU A 39 -11.76 1.61 3.24
N LEU A 40 -10.51 1.75 2.76
CA LEU A 40 -9.62 2.84 3.15
C LEU A 40 -10.26 4.22 2.94
N GLN A 41 -10.86 4.45 1.76
CA GLN A 41 -11.53 5.72 1.45
C GLN A 41 -12.68 6.00 2.40
N GLN A 42 -13.50 4.99 2.73
CA GLN A 42 -14.60 5.12 3.68
C GLN A 42 -14.10 5.48 5.08
N ARG A 43 -13.04 4.81 5.57
CA ARG A 43 -12.46 5.12 6.88
C ARG A 43 -11.83 6.50 6.93
N LEU A 44 -11.11 6.91 5.88
CA LEU A 44 -10.56 8.27 5.78
C LEU A 44 -11.68 9.34 5.78
N ARG A 45 -12.88 9.03 5.28
CA ARG A 45 -14.05 9.93 5.39
C ARG A 45 -14.57 10.03 6.82
N MET A 46 -14.59 8.92 7.57
CA MET A 46 -15.03 8.91 8.98
C MET A 46 -14.13 9.79 9.87
N VAL A 47 -12.83 9.85 9.58
CA VAL A 47 -11.88 10.76 10.26
C VAL A 47 -11.76 12.12 9.58
N TRP A 48 -12.65 12.46 8.64
CA TRP A 48 -12.73 13.75 7.94
C TRP A 48 -11.48 14.15 7.13
N LEU A 49 -10.63 13.19 6.76
CA LEU A 49 -9.41 13.42 5.97
C LEU A 49 -9.60 13.18 4.47
N TYR A 50 -10.71 12.57 4.08
CA TYR A 50 -11.07 12.37 2.68
C TYR A 50 -12.52 12.79 2.45
N GLN A 51 -12.78 13.50 1.36
CA GLN A 51 -14.13 13.99 0.98
C GLN A 51 -14.56 13.52 -0.41
N GLY A 52 -13.74 12.67 -1.06
CA GLY A 52 -14.07 12.09 -2.35
C GLY A 52 -14.96 10.86 -2.25
N ASP A 53 -15.37 10.37 -3.41
CA ASP A 53 -16.10 9.11 -3.54
C ASP A 53 -15.23 7.91 -3.16
N ALA A 54 -15.85 6.87 -2.61
CA ALA A 54 -15.19 5.60 -2.34
C ALA A 54 -15.22 4.71 -3.60
N ASP A 55 -14.57 5.17 -4.67
CA ASP A 55 -14.57 4.54 -6.00
C ASP A 55 -13.55 3.39 -6.14
N GLY A 56 -12.78 3.12 -5.09
CA GLY A 56 -11.83 2.02 -5.03
C GLY A 56 -10.56 2.30 -5.83
N ARG A 57 -10.22 3.57 -6.10
CA ARG A 57 -8.93 3.95 -6.70
C ARG A 57 -8.07 4.73 -5.73
N TYR A 58 -6.85 4.27 -5.56
CA TYR A 58 -5.86 4.95 -4.74
C TYR A 58 -5.27 6.10 -5.56
N SER A 59 -6.03 7.18 -5.67
CA SER A 59 -5.64 8.40 -6.37
C SER A 59 -4.68 9.25 -5.55
N HIS A 60 -4.11 10.29 -6.15
CA HIS A 60 -3.29 11.28 -5.43
C HIS A 60 -4.04 11.90 -4.24
N ARG A 61 -5.36 12.08 -4.32
CA ARG A 61 -6.15 12.59 -3.19
C ARG A 61 -6.22 11.61 -2.01
N VAL A 62 -6.25 10.31 -2.30
CA VAL A 62 -6.21 9.26 -1.26
C VAL A 62 -4.82 9.21 -0.63
N GLU A 63 -3.76 9.28 -1.45
CA GLU A 63 -2.37 9.37 -0.99
C GLU A 63 -2.18 10.55 -0.02
N GLU A 64 -2.61 11.75 -0.40
CA GLU A 64 -2.49 12.93 0.48
C GLU A 64 -3.30 12.78 1.77
N ALA A 65 -4.49 12.16 1.73
CA ALA A 65 -5.28 11.88 2.92
C ALA A 65 -4.55 10.91 3.87
N VAL A 66 -3.92 9.86 3.33
CA VAL A 66 -3.11 8.91 4.12
C VAL A 66 -1.88 9.59 4.69
N ARG A 67 -1.18 10.44 3.93
CA ARG A 67 -0.05 11.23 4.42
C ARG A 67 -0.45 12.13 5.59
N HIS A 68 -1.56 12.84 5.44
CA HIS A 68 -2.08 13.70 6.50
C HIS A 68 -2.42 12.87 7.74
N TYR A 69 -3.08 11.73 7.56
CA TYR A 69 -3.41 10.82 8.65
C TYR A 69 -2.15 10.38 9.40
N GLN A 70 -1.17 9.84 8.68
CA GLN A 70 0.11 9.38 9.24
C GLN A 70 0.83 10.49 10.01
N TRP A 71 0.94 11.67 9.41
CA TRP A 71 1.57 12.82 10.04
C TRP A 71 0.83 13.25 11.32
N SER A 72 -0.50 13.34 11.27
CA SER A 72 -1.33 13.73 12.41
C SER A 72 -1.31 12.74 13.58
N ARG A 73 -0.96 11.47 13.31
CA ARG A 73 -0.90 10.39 14.30
C ARG A 73 0.53 9.99 14.67
N GLY A 74 1.54 10.61 14.08
CA GLY A 74 2.95 10.29 14.32
C GLY A 74 3.34 8.88 13.86
N ILE A 75 2.69 8.35 12.82
CA ILE A 75 2.98 7.01 12.28
C ILE A 75 4.27 7.08 11.45
N GLN A 76 5.24 6.24 11.78
CA GLN A 76 6.54 6.15 11.10
C GLN A 76 6.53 5.02 10.06
N GLU A 77 5.72 5.19 9.02
CA GLU A 77 5.71 4.34 7.81
C GLU A 77 6.03 5.19 6.57
N GLU A 78 6.12 4.55 5.40
CA GLU A 78 6.25 5.26 4.13
C GLU A 78 5.05 6.20 3.92
N LEU A 79 5.33 7.50 3.74
CA LEU A 79 4.30 8.53 3.65
C LEU A 79 3.42 8.32 2.42
N GLY A 80 2.11 8.19 2.67
CA GLY A 80 1.10 8.02 1.62
C GLY A 80 0.88 6.57 1.21
N VAL A 81 1.57 5.63 1.86
CA VAL A 81 1.33 4.19 1.72
C VAL A 81 0.53 3.68 2.92
N TYR A 82 -0.56 2.99 2.64
CA TYR A 82 -1.41 2.37 3.65
C TYR A 82 -0.84 1.01 4.06
N GLY A 83 0.17 1.07 4.93
CA GLY A 83 0.83 -0.07 5.54
C GLY A 83 0.12 -0.63 6.77
N PRO A 84 0.64 -1.71 7.37
CA PRO A 84 0.04 -2.38 8.52
C PRO A 84 -0.14 -1.48 9.74
N GLN A 85 0.80 -0.58 10.06
CA GLN A 85 0.60 0.30 11.23
C GLN A 85 -0.48 1.35 10.97
N THR A 86 -0.44 1.96 9.79
CA THR A 86 -1.43 2.94 9.35
C THR A 86 -2.82 2.32 9.34
N ARG A 87 -2.92 1.09 8.83
CA ARG A 87 -4.14 0.29 8.83
C ARG A 87 -4.67 0.05 10.25
N THR A 88 -3.84 -0.53 11.10
CA THR A 88 -4.21 -0.84 12.49
C THR A 88 -4.74 0.40 13.23
N ARG A 89 -4.06 1.54 13.06
CA ARG A 89 -4.45 2.77 13.73
C ARG A 89 -5.77 3.33 13.18
N LEU A 90 -5.92 3.34 11.85
CA LEU A 90 -7.11 3.90 11.20
C LEU A 90 -8.36 3.05 11.51
N GLU A 91 -8.21 1.73 11.51
CA GLU A 91 -9.27 0.78 11.88
C GLU A 91 -9.68 0.94 13.34
N ALA A 92 -8.72 1.04 14.26
CA ALA A 92 -9.02 1.25 15.69
C ALA A 92 -9.82 2.55 15.95
N GLU A 93 -9.58 3.61 15.18
CA GLU A 93 -10.28 4.89 15.31
C GLU A 93 -11.67 4.90 14.65
N THR A 94 -11.89 4.07 13.63
CA THR A 94 -13.13 4.04 12.84
C THR A 94 -14.07 2.91 13.24
N GLY A 95 -13.79 2.24 14.36
CA GLY A 95 -14.61 1.15 14.90
C GLY A 95 -14.35 -0.18 14.22
N GLY A 96 -13.07 -0.59 14.19
CA GLY A 96 -12.63 -1.88 13.64
C GLY A 96 -13.53 -3.03 14.08
N SER A 97 -14.01 -3.79 13.09
CA SER A 97 -14.91 -4.95 13.25
C SER A 97 -14.31 -6.07 14.09
#